data_AF-A0A966QWB9-F1
#
_entry.id   AF-A0A966QWB9-F1
#
_cell.length_a   1.000
_cell.length_b   1.000
_cell.length_c   1.000
_cell.angle_alpha   90.00
_cell.angle_beta   90.00
_cell.angle_gamma   90.00
#
_symmetry.space_group_name_H-M   'P 1'
#
loop_
_entity.id
_entity.type
_entity.pdbx_description
1 polymer ?
#
loop_
_entity_poly.entity_id
_entity_poly.type
_entity_poly.pdbx_seq_one_letter_code
_entity_poly.pdbx_strand_id
1 'polypeptide(L)' 'MPKLFKRLIFFEVEGELYDDNTKPENILKSYTWRFKGYHDKHGEDKCFLEASHNHTGGKITNLTFKSITHKPSTFKIYY' A
#
# COMPACT_ATOMS: atom_id res chain seq x y z
N MET A 1 2.63 21.15 20.14
CA MET A 1 2.58 19.67 20.28
C MET A 1 2.23 19.05 18.93
N PRO A 2 2.98 18.05 18.44
CA PRO A 2 2.61 17.34 17.21
C PRO A 2 1.31 16.55 17.41
N LYS A 3 0.40 16.63 16.43
CA LYS A 3 -0.86 15.87 16.42
C LYS A 3 -0.68 14.62 15.57
N LEU A 4 -0.92 13.45 16.16
CA LEU A 4 -0.94 12.18 15.43
C LEU A 4 -2.23 12.08 14.60
N PHE A 5 -2.10 11.61 13.36
CA PHE A 5 -3.24 11.32 12.49
C PHE A 5 -3.10 9.95 11.84
N LYS A 6 -4.23 9.35 11.45
CA LYS A 6 -4.29 8.10 10.70
C LYS A 6 -5.04 8.32 9.40
N ARG A 7 -4.55 7.73 8.31
CA ARG A 7 -5.19 7.74 6.98
C ARG A 7 -5.23 6.33 6.42
N LEU A 8 -6.24 6.06 5.62
CA LEU A 8 -6.26 4.90 4.73
C LEU A 8 -5.93 5.39 3.33
N ILE A 9 -4.97 4.72 2.68
CA ILE A 9 -4.56 5.02 1.32
C ILE A 9 -5.01 3.86 0.44
N PHE A 10 -5.73 4.18 -0.64
CA PHE A 10 -6.25 3.20 -1.57
C PHE A 10 -5.48 3.25 -2.88
N PHE A 11 -5.11 2.07 -3.37
CA PHE A 11 -4.46 1.86 -4.65
C PHE A 11 -5.23 0.80 -5.43
N GLU A 12 -5.34 1.01 -6.73
CA GLU A 12 -5.75 -0.03 -7.67
C GLU A 12 -4.50 -0.79 -8.11
N VAL A 13 -4.67 -2.11 -8.27
CA VAL A 13 -3.60 -3.02 -8.65
C VAL A 13 -4.01 -3.70 -9.95
N GLU A 14 -3.14 -3.62 -10.93
CA GLU A 14 -3.24 -4.40 -12.17
C GLU A 14 -2.10 -5.41 -12.19
N GLY A 15 -2.36 -6.59 -12.72
CA GLY A 15 -1.39 -7.66 -12.77
C GLY A 15 -1.70 -8.68 -13.85
N GLU A 16 -0.70 -9.50 -14.11
CA GLU A 16 -0.75 -10.59 -15.07
C GLU A 16 -0.69 -11.92 -14.33
N LEU A 17 -1.41 -12.91 -14.86
CA LEU A 17 -1.34 -14.30 -14.46
C LEU A 17 -0.70 -15.10 -15.60
N TYR A 18 0.13 -16.06 -15.24
CA TYR A 18 0.87 -16.87 -16.21
C TYR A 18 0.33 -18.30 -16.34
N ASP A 19 -0.67 -18.65 -15.53
CA ASP A 19 -1.37 -19.91 -15.58
C ASP A 19 -2.83 -19.74 -15.11
N ASP A 20 -3.69 -20.67 -15.52
CA ASP A 20 -5.14 -20.62 -15.24
C ASP A 20 -5.50 -21.08 -13.80
N ASN A 21 -4.56 -21.66 -13.08
CA ASN A 21 -4.79 -22.20 -11.74
C ASN A 21 -4.51 -21.16 -10.64
N THR A 22 -3.67 -20.18 -10.95
CA THR A 22 -3.28 -19.10 -10.04
C THR A 22 -4.38 -18.05 -10.00
N LYS A 23 -4.91 -17.80 -8.80
CA LYS A 23 -5.91 -16.76 -8.58
C LYS A 23 -5.25 -15.40 -8.28
N PRO A 24 -5.84 -14.27 -8.70
CA PRO A 24 -5.32 -12.94 -8.40
C PRO A 24 -5.07 -12.70 -6.91
N GLU A 25 -5.92 -13.23 -6.03
CA GLU A 25 -5.79 -13.04 -4.58
C GLU A 25 -4.54 -13.74 -4.01
N ASN A 26 -4.12 -14.85 -4.62
CA ASN A 26 -2.90 -15.55 -4.21
C ASN A 26 -1.67 -14.72 -4.57
N ILE A 27 -1.68 -14.08 -5.74
CA ILE A 27 -0.64 -13.13 -6.13
C ILE A 27 -0.58 -11.99 -5.13
N LEU A 28 -1.69 -11.29 -4.86
CA LEU A 28 -1.71 -10.15 -3.94
C LEU A 28 -1.21 -10.49 -2.53
N LYS A 29 -1.55 -11.68 -2.03
CA LYS A 29 -1.09 -12.18 -0.71
C LYS A 29 0.40 -12.55 -0.69
N SER A 30 0.98 -12.88 -1.84
CA SER A 30 2.41 -13.20 -1.95
C SER A 30 3.31 -11.95 -1.91
N TYR A 31 2.74 -10.76 -2.11
CA TYR A 31 3.49 -9.51 -2.05
C TYR A 31 3.74 -9.06 -0.61
N THR A 32 4.98 -8.69 -0.34
CA THR A 32 5.38 -7.92 0.83
C THR A 32 5.28 -6.43 0.50
N TRP A 33 4.45 -5.72 1.27
CA TRP A 33 4.18 -4.30 1.09
C TRP A 33 4.93 -3.48 2.14
N ARG A 34 5.71 -2.48 1.71
CA ARG A 34 6.41 -1.56 2.61
C ARG A 34 6.11 -0.12 2.24
N PHE A 35 5.65 0.65 3.22
CA PHE A 35 5.48 2.09 3.11
C PHE A 35 6.63 2.80 3.81
N LYS A 36 7.33 3.68 3.10
CA LYS A 36 8.44 4.45 3.66
C LYS A 36 8.26 5.93 3.37
N GLY A 37 8.13 6.74 4.42
CA GLY A 37 8.30 8.18 4.34
C GLY A 37 9.77 8.54 4.20
N TYR A 38 10.10 9.52 3.36
CA TYR A 38 11.43 10.08 3.25
C TYR A 38 11.35 11.57 2.92
N HIS A 39 12.35 12.30 3.36
CA HIS A 39 12.54 13.68 2.96
C HIS A 39 13.38 13.69 1.69
N ASP A 40 12.92 14.37 0.64
CA ASP A 40 13.80 14.60 -0.48
C ASP A 40 14.79 15.73 -0.16
N LYS A 41 15.86 15.81 -0.95
CA LYS A 41 16.89 16.85 -0.75
C LYS A 41 16.38 18.27 -1.07
N HIS A 42 15.11 18.42 -1.47
CA HIS A 42 14.47 19.68 -1.86
C HIS A 42 13.49 20.21 -0.81
N GLY A 43 13.37 19.54 0.35
CA GLY A 43 12.48 20.00 1.41
C GLY A 43 11.09 19.34 1.41
N GLU A 44 10.82 18.40 0.49
CA GLU A 44 9.51 17.76 0.37
C GLU A 44 9.46 16.43 1.12
N ASP A 45 8.42 16.24 1.92
CA ASP A 45 8.11 14.95 2.54
C ASP A 45 7.37 14.06 1.54
N LYS A 46 8.02 12.96 1.16
CA LYS A 46 7.51 11.97 0.20
C LYS A 46 7.25 10.64 0.87
N CYS A 47 6.37 9.85 0.26
CA CYS A 47 6.11 8.47 0.66
C CYS A 47 6.30 7.55 -0.54
N PHE A 48 6.99 6.43 -0.34
CA PHE A 48 7.14 5.38 -1.32
C PHE A 48 6.40 4.12 -0.86
N LEU A 49 5.71 3.47 -1.81
CA LEU A 49 5.15 2.13 -1.64
C LEU A 49 6.03 1.15 -2.42
N GLU A 50 6.71 0.27 -1.69
CA GLU A 50 7.44 -0.85 -2.24
C GLU A 50 6.57 -2.10 -2.17
N ALA A 51 6.45 -2.82 -3.28
CA ALA A 51 5.76 -4.10 -3.37
C ALA A 51 6.75 -5.11 -3.98
N SER A 52 7.12 -6.13 -3.21
CA SER A 52 8.04 -7.19 -3.67
C SER A 52 7.42 -8.57 -3.48
N HIS A 53 7.67 -9.48 -4.43
CA HIS A 53 7.18 -10.86 -4.38
C HIS A 53 8.21 -11.82 -4.97
N ASN A 54 8.05 -13.11 -4.68
CA ASN A 54 8.82 -14.20 -5.28
C ASN A 54 7.90 -15.30 -5.84
N HIS A 55 6.71 -14.90 -6.29
CA HIS A 55 5.70 -15.82 -6.82
C HIS A 55 5.88 -16.00 -8.33
N THR A 56 5.76 -17.24 -8.82
CA THR A 56 6.02 -17.59 -10.23
C THR A 56 4.77 -17.57 -11.11
N GLY A 57 3.57 -17.75 -10.56
CA GLY A 57 2.30 -17.80 -11.32
C GLY A 57 1.72 -16.45 -11.77
N GLY A 58 2.43 -15.34 -11.53
CA GLY A 58 1.96 -14.00 -11.90
C GLY A 58 2.66 -12.87 -11.16
N LYS A 59 2.42 -11.63 -11.60
CA LYS A 59 2.99 -10.42 -11.01
C LYS A 59 2.06 -9.21 -11.14
N ILE A 60 2.23 -8.25 -10.25
CA ILE A 60 1.67 -6.90 -10.37
C ILE A 60 2.50 -6.15 -11.41
N THR A 61 1.81 -5.52 -12.35
CA THR A 61 2.42 -4.71 -13.41
C THR A 61 2.21 -3.23 -13.19
N ASN A 62 1.14 -2.84 -12.49
CA ASN A 62 0.82 -1.44 -12.26
C ASN A 62 0.17 -1.22 -10.89
N LEU A 63 0.47 -0.06 -10.31
CA LEU A 63 -0.11 0.42 -9.06
C LEU A 63 -0.56 1.88 -9.26
N THR A 64 -1.88 2.08 -9.25
CA THR A 64 -2.46 3.40 -9.47
C THR A 64 -3.03 3.92 -8.15
N PHE A 65 -2.54 5.07 -7.69
CA PHE A 65 -3.13 5.76 -6.55
C PHE A 65 -4.57 6.19 -6.86
N LYS A 66 -5.51 5.89 -5.95
CA LYS A 66 -6.92 6.27 -6.09
C LYS A 66 -7.32 7.39 -5.15
N SER A 67 -7.18 7.20 -3.85
CA SER A 67 -7.67 8.18 -2.87
C SER A 67 -7.08 7.98 -1.48
N ILE A 68 -7.25 9.01 -0.66
CA ILE A 68 -6.92 9.00 0.76
C ILE A 68 -8.20 9.30 1.54
N THR A 69 -8.55 8.42 2.49
CA THR A 69 -9.69 8.64 3.38
C THR A 69 -9.19 8.89 4.80
N HIS A 70 -9.78 9.90 5.44
CA HIS A 70 -9.58 10.15 6.86
C HIS A 70 -10.30 9.08 7.67
N LYS A 71 -9.56 8.28 8.45
CA LYS A 71 -10.19 7.47 9.49
C LYS A 71 -10.42 8.38 10.70
N PRO A 72 -11.66 8.60 11.16
CA PRO A 72 -11.88 9.36 12.39
C PRO A 72 -11.17 8.64 13.53
N SER A 73 -10.32 9.36 14.25
CA SER A 73 -9.65 8.84 15.44
C SER A 73 -10.70 8.61 16.51
N THR A 74 -11.17 7.37 16.69
CA THR A 74 -11.92 7.00 17.89
C THR A 74 -10.94 7.01 19.06
N PHE A 75 -10.86 8.12 19.77
CA PHE A 75 -10.27 8.16 21.10
C PHE A 75 -11.23 7.43 22.05
N LYS A 76 -10.87 6.22 22.47
CA LYS A 76 -11.49 5.63 23.66
C LYS A 76 -10.81 6.27 24.87
N ILE A 77 -11.52 7.18 25.53
CA ILE A 77 -11.18 7.60 26.88
C ILE A 77 -11.59 6.44 27.78
N TYR A 78 -10.63 5.78 28.42
CA TYR A 78 -10.91 4.91 29.56
C TYR A 78 -10.99 5.84 30.77
N TYR A 79 -12.17 5.87 31.41
CA TYR A 79 -12.38 6.52 32.71
C TYR A 79 -11.75 5.70 33.82
#